data_AF-A0A1B1ZJW1-F1
#
_entry.id   AF-A0A1B1ZJW1-F1
#
_cell.length_a   1.000
_cell.length_b   1.000
_cell.length_c   1.000
_cell.angle_alpha   90.00
_cell.angle_beta   90.00
_cell.angle_gamma   90.00
#
_symmetry.space_group_name_H-M   'P 1'
#
loop_
_entity.id
_entity.type
_entity.pdbx_description
1 polymer ?
#
loop_
_entity_poly.entity_id
_entity_poly.type
_entity_poly.pdbx_seq_one_letter_code
_entity_poly.pdbx_strand_id
1 'polypeptide(L)'
;MPDQRFAYEPVHDLRSGRFAGVEVVPRHAHEAVAVQARDRGWGLRQIAELDAGTALSAVVSARSGGGVVPIQVDVAADTVVYARDRLRSLLDGSGAVAPLLEVGPPIAAAVSPEHLVPALAELRRWGFRIGLDGAARGFGPEVLAAVRPDVVKLEPDLADGLLDTGTGAAVRAVLEVARSVGVPVAVTGVRDPGRLTGLYACGAVFAQGPLLGGARPLPEPDPATMPELVSLLRATPVAPRGGPAPAAPAPTGPPAPRAPAGPPVRGLSTPAVTVGADVTGETAREALREQPDSAGIVLLDGMHRPIGYLDRSRFLLALTGKFGHALWADKPVRSLADPPRTVDERTPLSRALELSLSGDPARGYDDLVVVAPDGTCRGVVAVAELWRQAILPGSPRRPAADRPATAADSAARAG
;
A
#
# COMPACT_ATOMS: atom_id res chain seq x y z
N MET A 1 3.36 39.32 -2.97
CA MET A 1 4.47 38.44 -3.42
C MET A 1 4.01 37.01 -3.23
N PRO A 2 4.25 36.09 -4.18
CA PRO A 2 3.89 34.68 -4.01
C PRO A 2 4.62 34.10 -2.79
N ASP A 3 3.93 33.27 -2.01
CA ASP A 3 4.52 32.56 -0.88
C ASP A 3 5.66 31.68 -1.38
N GLN A 4 6.86 31.93 -0.87
CA GLN A 4 8.07 31.21 -1.30
C GLN A 4 8.18 29.83 -0.66
N ARG A 5 7.27 29.45 0.25
CA ARG A 5 7.30 28.15 0.93
C ARG A 5 6.72 27.00 0.11
N PHE A 6 5.90 27.32 -0.88
CA PHE A 6 5.18 26.32 -1.66
C PHE A 6 5.43 26.50 -3.15
N ALA A 7 5.61 25.39 -3.83
CA ALA A 7 5.53 25.29 -5.28
C ALA A 7 4.33 24.42 -5.65
N TYR A 8 3.97 24.46 -6.93
CA TYR A 8 2.78 23.82 -7.45
C TYR A 8 3.17 22.96 -8.64
N GLU A 9 2.97 21.65 -8.53
CA GLU A 9 3.27 20.71 -9.61
C GLU A 9 1.97 20.37 -10.37
N PRO A 10 1.93 20.54 -11.69
CA PRO A 10 0.74 20.28 -12.47
C PRO A 10 0.46 18.79 -12.62
N VAL A 11 -0.81 18.44 -12.50
CA VAL A 11 -1.33 17.08 -12.63
C VAL A 11 -2.16 17.02 -13.90
N HIS A 12 -1.90 16.03 -14.75
CA HIS A 12 -2.55 15.90 -16.06
C HIS A 12 -3.33 14.60 -16.16
N ASP A 13 -4.54 14.66 -16.72
CA ASP A 13 -5.31 13.49 -17.10
C ASP A 13 -4.82 13.00 -18.47
N LEU A 14 -4.24 11.79 -18.50
CA LEU A 14 -3.61 11.21 -19.69
C LEU A 14 -4.61 10.77 -20.76
N ARG A 15 -5.88 10.55 -20.40
CA ARG A 15 -6.92 10.12 -21.34
C ARG A 15 -7.39 11.28 -22.19
N SER A 16 -7.50 12.45 -21.56
CA SER A 16 -7.91 13.69 -22.23
C SER A 16 -6.74 14.57 -22.67
N GLY A 17 -5.56 14.36 -22.08
CA GLY A 17 -4.43 15.28 -22.16
C GLY A 17 -4.80 16.67 -21.70
N ARG A 18 -5.54 16.78 -20.60
CA ARG A 18 -5.92 18.05 -20.01
C ARG A 18 -5.32 18.17 -18.62
N PHE A 19 -5.03 19.42 -18.25
CA PHE A 19 -4.72 19.80 -16.89
C PHE A 19 -5.89 19.41 -15.96
N ALA A 20 -5.58 18.68 -14.90
CA ALA A 20 -6.54 18.16 -13.92
C ALA A 20 -6.47 18.90 -12.57
N GLY A 21 -5.36 19.59 -12.28
CA GLY A 21 -5.15 20.33 -11.04
C GLY A 21 -3.66 20.52 -10.74
N VAL A 22 -3.38 20.95 -9.52
CA VAL A 22 -2.01 21.03 -8.99
C VAL A 22 -1.90 20.29 -7.67
N GLU A 23 -0.74 19.70 -7.44
CA GLU A 23 -0.27 19.30 -6.11
C GLU A 23 0.54 20.44 -5.50
N VAL A 24 0.29 20.76 -4.23
CA VAL A 24 1.11 21.72 -3.49
C VAL A 24 2.28 20.98 -2.86
N VAL A 25 3.49 21.34 -3.27
CA VAL A 25 4.72 20.72 -2.78
C VAL A 25 5.57 21.75 -2.01
N PRO A 26 6.31 21.33 -0.97
CA PRO A 26 7.31 22.19 -0.34
C PRO A 26 8.38 22.60 -1.36
N ARG A 27 8.85 23.85 -1.35
CA ARG A 27 9.95 24.26 -2.25
C ARG A 27 11.30 23.72 -1.81
N HIS A 28 11.45 23.53 -0.51
CA HIS A 28 12.70 23.17 0.11
C HIS A 28 12.50 22.07 1.15
N ALA A 29 13.46 21.17 1.28
CA ALA A 29 13.41 20.09 2.27
C ALA A 29 13.25 20.61 3.71
N HIS A 30 13.73 21.83 4.00
CA HIS A 30 13.59 22.42 5.32
C HIS A 30 12.15 22.87 5.65
N GLU A 31 11.23 22.80 4.69
CA GLU A 31 9.81 23.16 4.85
C GLU A 31 8.96 21.93 5.22
N ALA A 32 9.56 20.72 5.27
CA ALA A 32 8.97 19.54 5.89
C ALA A 32 8.99 19.66 7.43
N VAL A 33 8.34 20.70 7.97
CA VAL A 33 8.44 21.13 9.36
C VAL A 33 7.94 20.08 10.36
N ALA A 34 6.96 19.26 9.98
CA ALA A 34 6.45 18.17 10.81
C ALA A 34 7.49 17.04 11.00
N VAL A 35 8.26 16.72 9.95
CA VAL A 35 9.37 15.75 10.02
C VAL A 35 10.47 16.27 10.95
N GLN A 36 10.80 17.56 10.86
CA GLN A 36 11.76 18.17 11.77
C GLN A 36 11.28 18.20 13.22
N ALA A 37 9.99 18.46 13.45
CA ALA A 37 9.40 18.43 14.78
C ALA A 37 9.53 17.03 15.41
N ARG A 38 9.27 15.97 14.63
CA ARG A 38 9.55 14.59 15.04
C ARG A 38 11.01 14.40 15.42
N ASP A 39 11.94 14.83 14.58
CA ASP A 39 13.39 14.65 14.83
C ASP A 39 13.87 15.42 16.07
N ARG A 40 13.13 16.45 16.49
CA ARG A 40 13.32 17.20 17.73
C ARG A 40 12.57 16.62 18.94
N GLY A 41 11.92 15.47 18.80
CA GLY A 41 11.23 14.77 19.88
C GLY A 41 9.87 15.35 20.28
N TRP A 42 9.18 16.03 19.37
CA TRP A 42 7.83 16.55 19.66
C TRP A 42 6.83 15.41 19.86
N GLY A 43 5.75 15.67 20.61
CA GLY A 43 4.70 14.68 20.84
C GLY A 43 3.87 14.39 19.58
N LEU A 44 3.35 13.16 19.45
CA LEU A 44 2.58 12.70 18.29
C LEU A 44 1.48 13.67 17.85
N ARG A 45 0.66 14.13 18.80
CA ARG A 45 -0.43 15.09 18.51
C ARG A 45 0.10 16.46 18.06
N GLN A 46 1.22 16.92 18.61
CA GLN A 46 1.81 18.20 18.21
C GLN A 46 2.32 18.15 16.77
N ILE A 47 2.91 17.03 16.37
CA ILE A 47 3.38 16.79 15.00
C ILE A 47 2.18 16.76 14.04
N ALA A 48 1.12 16.01 14.37
CA ALA A 48 -0.11 15.95 13.58
C ALA A 48 -0.77 17.32 13.41
N GLU A 49 -0.86 18.12 14.48
CA GLU A 49 -1.42 19.47 14.44
C GLU A 49 -0.57 20.43 13.58
N LEU A 50 0.75 20.27 13.61
CA LEU A 50 1.68 21.05 12.78
C LEU A 50 1.54 20.69 11.30
N ASP A 51 1.44 19.40 10.98
CA ASP A 51 1.22 18.91 9.62
C ASP A 51 -0.12 19.42 9.05
N ALA A 52 -1.21 19.28 9.79
CA ALA A 52 -2.52 19.84 9.42
C ALA A 52 -2.48 21.37 9.23
N GLY A 53 -1.74 22.09 10.09
CA GLY A 53 -1.52 23.53 9.93
C GLY A 53 -0.72 23.90 8.67
N THR A 54 0.24 23.05 8.29
CA THR A 54 1.04 23.22 7.07
C THR A 54 0.17 23.01 5.83
N ALA A 55 -0.65 21.96 5.81
CA ALA A 55 -1.64 21.72 4.75
C ALA A 55 -2.65 22.88 4.61
N LEU A 56 -3.13 23.43 5.73
CA LEU A 56 -3.99 24.64 5.71
C LEU A 56 -3.27 25.83 5.09
N SER A 57 -2.03 26.11 5.50
CA SER A 57 -1.24 27.20 4.94
C SER A 57 -0.97 27.00 3.44
N ALA A 58 -0.73 25.76 3.01
CA ALA A 58 -0.48 25.40 1.62
C ALA A 58 -1.70 25.70 0.73
N VAL A 59 -2.90 25.29 1.16
CA VAL A 59 -4.14 25.52 0.42
C VAL A 59 -4.53 27.00 0.39
N VAL A 60 -4.35 27.72 1.50
CA VAL A 60 -4.58 29.18 1.54
C VAL A 60 -3.65 29.92 0.59
N SER A 61 -2.37 29.53 0.57
CA SER A 61 -1.38 30.08 -0.36
C SER A 61 -1.78 29.82 -1.82
N ALA A 62 -2.15 28.58 -2.15
CA ALA A 62 -2.58 28.19 -3.49
C ALA A 62 -3.78 29.01 -3.98
N ARG A 63 -4.82 29.16 -3.13
CA ARG A 63 -6.04 29.91 -3.45
C ARG A 63 -5.80 31.41 -3.62
N SER A 64 -4.75 31.95 -2.99
CA SER A 64 -4.38 33.36 -3.13
C SER A 64 -3.78 33.70 -4.51
N GLY A 65 -3.42 32.69 -5.31
CA GLY A 65 -2.85 32.84 -6.65
C GLY A 65 -3.84 33.25 -7.75
N GLY A 66 -5.12 33.47 -7.44
CA GLY A 66 -6.10 34.06 -8.37
C GLY A 66 -6.81 33.10 -9.34
N GLY A 67 -6.45 31.81 -9.35
CA GLY A 67 -7.11 30.76 -10.15
C GLY A 67 -7.93 29.78 -9.31
N VAL A 68 -9.08 29.32 -9.84
CA VAL A 68 -9.85 28.20 -9.27
C VAL A 68 -9.37 26.91 -9.93
N VAL A 69 -8.22 26.40 -9.49
CA VAL A 69 -7.71 25.09 -9.90
C VAL A 69 -8.01 24.05 -8.82
N PRO A 70 -8.31 22.80 -9.19
CA PRO A 70 -8.32 21.71 -8.22
C PRO A 70 -6.96 21.60 -7.53
N ILE A 71 -6.97 21.58 -6.21
CA ILE A 71 -5.76 21.50 -5.38
C ILE A 71 -5.69 20.12 -4.75
N GLN A 72 -4.51 19.51 -4.81
CA GLN A 72 -4.12 18.36 -4.02
C GLN A 72 -3.12 18.81 -2.96
N VAL A 73 -3.25 18.30 -1.74
CA VAL A 73 -2.37 18.65 -0.61
C VAL A 73 -2.06 17.42 0.22
N ASP A 74 -0.79 17.27 0.55
CA ASP A 74 -0.32 16.16 1.37
C ASP A 74 -0.73 16.31 2.83
N VAL A 75 -1.13 15.19 3.42
CA VAL A 75 -1.31 15.00 4.87
C VAL A 75 -0.84 13.61 5.27
N ALA A 76 -0.26 13.47 6.45
CA ALA A 76 0.18 12.16 6.91
C ALA A 76 -0.97 11.30 7.47
N ALA A 77 -0.83 9.98 7.41
CA ALA A 77 -1.83 9.05 7.95
C ALA A 77 -2.09 9.27 9.46
N ASP A 78 -1.07 9.60 10.25
CA ASP A 78 -1.21 9.94 11.67
C ASP A 78 -1.83 11.32 11.89
N THR A 79 -1.67 12.26 10.95
CA THR A 79 -2.42 13.53 10.94
C THR A 79 -3.92 13.31 10.78
N VAL A 80 -4.32 12.41 9.86
CA VAL A 80 -5.72 12.03 9.68
C VAL A 80 -6.31 11.45 10.98
N VAL A 81 -5.55 10.64 11.70
CA VAL A 81 -6.05 10.04 12.96
C VAL A 81 -6.09 11.05 14.10
N TYR A 82 -5.04 11.85 14.29
CA TYR A 82 -4.87 12.67 15.50
C TYR A 82 -5.28 14.13 15.37
N ALA A 83 -5.42 14.67 14.15
CA ALA A 83 -5.65 16.11 13.92
C ALA A 83 -6.66 16.42 12.80
N ARG A 84 -7.46 15.45 12.32
CA ARG A 84 -8.45 15.68 11.25
C ARG A 84 -9.42 16.83 11.50
N ASP A 85 -9.82 17.10 12.74
CA ASP A 85 -10.73 18.21 13.04
C ASP A 85 -10.16 19.56 12.58
N ARG A 86 -8.83 19.72 12.61
CA ARG A 86 -8.14 20.90 12.08
C ARG A 86 -8.18 20.98 10.56
N LEU A 87 -8.17 19.82 9.87
CA LEU A 87 -8.30 19.77 8.42
C LEU A 87 -9.67 20.27 7.96
N ARG A 88 -10.70 20.19 8.79
CA ARG A 88 -12.05 20.70 8.45
C ARG A 88 -12.03 22.16 8.02
N SER A 89 -11.12 22.97 8.56
CA SER A 89 -10.95 24.37 8.16
C SER A 89 -10.53 24.57 6.69
N LEU A 90 -10.06 23.54 5.99
CA LEU A 90 -9.80 23.58 4.55
C LEU A 90 -11.09 23.75 3.72
N LEU A 91 -12.24 23.39 4.30
CA LEU A 91 -13.57 23.56 3.72
C LEU A 91 -14.16 24.94 3.98
N ASP A 92 -13.52 25.75 4.83
CA ASP A 92 -13.99 27.10 5.12
C ASP A 92 -13.81 27.99 3.88
N GLY A 93 -14.89 28.71 3.51
CA GLY A 93 -14.93 29.60 2.34
C GLY A 93 -16.06 29.24 1.38
N SER A 94 -17.02 30.15 1.21
CA SER A 94 -18.18 29.95 0.34
C SER A 94 -17.76 29.75 -1.12
N GLY A 95 -18.12 28.61 -1.72
CA GLY A 95 -17.89 28.31 -3.14
C GLY A 95 -16.52 27.73 -3.47
N ALA A 96 -15.64 27.52 -2.48
CA ALA A 96 -14.36 26.87 -2.70
C ALA A 96 -14.53 25.35 -2.86
N VAL A 97 -13.94 24.78 -3.92
CA VAL A 97 -13.86 23.33 -4.09
C VAL A 97 -12.94 22.77 -3.00
N ALA A 98 -13.40 21.72 -2.32
CA ALA A 98 -12.60 21.01 -1.32
C ALA A 98 -11.32 20.47 -1.98
N PRO A 99 -10.13 20.64 -1.35
CA PRO A 99 -8.92 20.02 -1.87
C PRO A 99 -9.05 18.49 -1.81
N LEU A 100 -8.31 17.82 -2.69
CA LEU A 100 -8.06 16.39 -2.54
C LEU A 100 -6.95 16.23 -1.50
N LEU A 101 -7.23 15.48 -0.43
CA LEU A 101 -6.25 15.17 0.59
C LEU A 101 -5.44 13.96 0.14
N GLU A 102 -4.14 14.14 -0.07
CA GLU A 102 -3.23 13.07 -0.43
C GLU A 102 -2.61 12.51 0.84
N VAL A 103 -3.11 11.35 1.23
CA VAL A 103 -2.74 10.74 2.49
C VAL A 103 -1.48 9.94 2.24
N GLY A 104 -0.37 10.40 2.80
CA GLY A 104 0.93 9.76 2.74
C GLY A 104 1.25 8.93 4.00
N PRO A 105 2.40 8.24 4.02
CA PRO A 105 2.85 7.47 5.18
C PRO A 105 2.86 8.30 6.47
N PRO A 106 2.72 7.66 7.65
CA PRO A 106 2.76 8.39 8.91
C PRO A 106 4.13 9.04 9.15
N ILE A 107 4.12 10.25 9.74
CA ILE A 107 5.35 10.99 10.04
C ILE A 107 6.01 10.45 11.32
N ALA A 108 5.21 10.27 12.37
CA ALA A 108 5.69 10.06 13.72
C ALA A 108 5.41 8.65 14.25
N ALA A 109 4.24 8.06 13.96
CA ALA A 109 3.88 6.73 14.44
C ALA A 109 3.05 5.94 13.45
N ALA A 110 3.35 4.64 13.33
CA ALA A 110 2.57 3.72 12.51
C ALA A 110 1.08 3.75 12.91
N VAL A 111 0.21 3.77 11.90
CA VAL A 111 -1.24 3.79 12.08
C VAL A 111 -1.83 2.50 11.55
N SER A 112 -2.60 1.79 12.37
CA SER A 112 -3.29 0.59 11.94
C SER A 112 -4.50 0.94 11.04
N PRO A 113 -4.82 0.11 10.02
CA PRO A 113 -5.98 0.31 9.16
C PRO A 113 -7.30 0.48 9.92
N GLU A 114 -7.46 -0.19 11.08
CA GLU A 114 -8.64 -0.11 11.95
C GLU A 114 -8.93 1.31 12.46
N HIS A 115 -7.90 2.15 12.60
CA HIS A 115 -8.03 3.56 13.00
C HIS A 115 -8.08 4.48 11.79
N LEU A 116 -7.29 4.19 10.76
CA LEU A 116 -7.20 5.04 9.57
C LEU A 116 -8.48 5.03 8.73
N VAL A 117 -9.04 3.85 8.45
CA VAL A 117 -10.19 3.70 7.55
C VAL A 117 -11.42 4.49 8.05
N PRO A 118 -11.84 4.39 9.33
CA PRO A 118 -12.95 5.20 9.84
C PRO A 118 -12.67 6.72 9.80
N ALA A 119 -11.43 7.14 10.07
CA ALA A 119 -11.05 8.54 10.02
C ALA A 119 -11.12 9.11 8.58
N LEU A 120 -10.69 8.34 7.58
CA LEU A 120 -10.84 8.70 6.17
C LEU A 120 -12.31 8.74 5.74
N ALA A 121 -13.14 7.81 6.21
CA ALA A 121 -14.57 7.84 5.95
C ALA A 121 -15.25 9.08 6.54
N GLU A 122 -14.78 9.57 7.69
CA GLU A 122 -15.22 10.83 8.29
C GLU A 122 -14.83 12.04 7.44
N LEU A 123 -13.58 12.13 6.99
CA LEU A 123 -13.14 13.18 6.07
C LEU A 123 -13.98 13.21 4.78
N ARG A 124 -14.30 12.05 4.20
CA ARG A 124 -15.20 11.95 3.04
C ARG A 124 -16.61 12.48 3.35
N ARG A 125 -17.17 12.17 4.52
CA ARG A 125 -18.48 12.70 4.94
C ARG A 125 -18.48 14.22 5.09
N TRP A 126 -17.34 14.83 5.41
CA TRP A 126 -17.21 16.29 5.43
C TRP A 126 -17.10 16.90 4.02
N GLY A 127 -16.79 16.11 3.00
CA GLY A 127 -16.75 16.53 1.60
C GLY A 127 -15.37 16.48 0.95
N PHE A 128 -14.35 15.97 1.63
CA PHE A 128 -13.03 15.77 1.02
C PHE A 128 -13.03 14.62 0.02
N ARG A 129 -12.25 14.78 -1.05
CA ARG A 129 -11.75 13.67 -1.85
C ARG A 129 -10.45 13.17 -1.24
N ILE A 130 -10.18 11.88 -1.37
CA ILE A 130 -9.04 11.21 -0.73
C ILE A 130 -8.16 10.59 -1.82
N GLY A 131 -6.89 10.96 -1.84
CA GLY A 131 -5.83 10.24 -2.52
C GLY A 131 -5.00 9.43 -1.52
N LEU A 132 -4.41 8.32 -1.97
CA LEU A 132 -3.35 7.64 -1.22
C LEU A 132 -2.03 7.83 -1.94
N ASP A 133 -1.04 8.42 -1.26
CA ASP A 133 0.32 8.55 -1.76
C ASP A 133 1.21 7.43 -1.21
N GLY A 134 1.67 6.57 -2.12
CA GLY A 134 2.49 5.41 -1.79
C GLY A 134 1.71 4.16 -1.39
N ALA A 135 0.75 3.74 -2.21
CA ALA A 135 0.08 2.44 -2.01
C ALA A 135 0.96 1.20 -2.23
N ALA A 136 2.23 1.41 -2.59
CA ALA A 136 3.21 0.35 -2.60
C ALA A 136 3.99 0.31 -1.27
N ARG A 137 4.31 1.48 -0.68
CA ARG A 137 5.24 1.60 0.48
C ARG A 137 4.58 1.91 1.82
N GLY A 138 3.49 2.67 1.81
CA GLY A 138 2.84 3.21 3.01
C GLY A 138 1.49 2.60 3.34
N PHE A 139 0.75 2.15 2.32
CA PHE A 139 -0.58 1.58 2.47
C PHE A 139 -0.66 0.26 1.74
N GLY A 140 -1.16 -0.79 2.38
CA GLY A 140 -1.45 -1.99 1.63
C GLY A 140 -2.72 -1.82 0.76
N PRO A 141 -2.84 -2.53 -0.38
CA PRO A 141 -4.15 -2.97 -0.90
C PRO A 141 -5.37 -3.15 0.07
N GLU A 142 -5.25 -3.47 1.38
CA GLU A 142 -6.40 -3.62 2.30
C GLU A 142 -7.00 -2.26 2.64
N VAL A 143 -6.12 -1.26 2.84
CA VAL A 143 -6.52 0.13 2.98
C VAL A 143 -7.09 0.61 1.66
N LEU A 144 -6.45 0.27 0.53
CA LEU A 144 -6.95 0.65 -0.80
C LEU A 144 -8.36 0.10 -1.07
N ALA A 145 -8.61 -1.18 -0.76
CA ALA A 145 -9.89 -1.85 -0.95
C ALA A 145 -10.97 -1.32 0.00
N ALA A 146 -10.62 -1.02 1.26
CA ALA A 146 -11.56 -0.50 2.25
C ALA A 146 -11.90 0.98 2.00
N VAL A 147 -10.90 1.80 1.68
CA VAL A 147 -11.07 3.25 1.48
C VAL A 147 -11.66 3.56 0.12
N ARG A 148 -11.27 2.81 -0.93
CA ARG A 148 -11.58 3.12 -2.34
C ARG A 148 -11.32 4.61 -2.65
N PRO A 149 -10.05 5.06 -2.54
CA PRO A 149 -9.71 6.45 -2.73
C PRO A 149 -10.04 6.93 -4.14
N ASP A 150 -10.15 8.25 -4.29
CA ASP A 150 -10.42 8.91 -5.56
C ASP A 150 -9.20 8.83 -6.51
N VAL A 151 -8.01 8.61 -5.97
CA VAL A 151 -6.77 8.35 -6.73
C VAL A 151 -5.75 7.61 -5.86
N VAL A 152 -4.89 6.83 -6.49
CA VAL A 152 -3.70 6.27 -5.84
C VAL A 152 -2.45 6.70 -6.60
N LYS A 153 -1.45 7.22 -5.89
CA LYS A 153 -0.17 7.65 -6.49
C LYS A 153 0.86 6.53 -6.43
N LEU A 154 1.54 6.33 -7.55
CA LEU A 154 2.70 5.46 -7.70
C LEU A 154 3.96 6.32 -7.68
N GLU A 155 4.88 5.99 -6.79
CA GLU A 155 6.10 6.73 -6.52
C GLU A 155 7.06 6.75 -7.73
N PRO A 156 7.90 7.79 -7.87
CA PRO A 156 8.76 7.95 -9.05
C PRO A 156 9.73 6.80 -9.28
N ASP A 157 10.30 6.25 -8.21
CA ASP A 157 11.27 5.15 -8.27
C ASP A 157 10.61 3.82 -8.66
N LEU A 158 9.35 3.61 -8.28
CA LEU A 158 8.55 2.50 -8.77
C LEU A 158 8.12 2.71 -10.23
N ALA A 159 7.67 3.90 -10.59
CA ALA A 159 7.35 4.24 -11.98
C ALA A 159 8.55 4.03 -12.91
N ASP A 160 9.76 4.34 -12.43
CA ASP A 160 11.02 4.15 -13.16
C ASP A 160 11.38 2.66 -13.33
N GLY A 161 11.02 1.81 -12.37
CA GLY A 161 11.33 0.39 -12.36
C GLY A 161 10.31 -0.52 -13.07
N LEU A 162 9.35 0.01 -13.83
CA LEU A 162 8.31 -0.78 -14.53
C LEU A 162 8.88 -1.92 -15.40
N LEU A 163 10.06 -1.69 -16.00
CA LEU A 163 10.75 -2.64 -16.87
C LEU A 163 11.65 -3.63 -16.11
N ASP A 164 11.87 -3.40 -14.81
CA ASP A 164 12.66 -4.30 -13.97
C ASP A 164 11.85 -5.53 -13.56
N THR A 165 12.48 -6.70 -13.46
CA THR A 165 11.76 -7.94 -13.16
C THR A 165 11.14 -7.96 -11.75
N GLY A 166 11.78 -7.30 -10.78
CA GLY A 166 11.30 -7.19 -9.39
C GLY A 166 10.36 -6.01 -9.20
N THR A 167 10.88 -4.78 -9.34
CA THR A 167 10.12 -3.54 -9.21
C THR A 167 8.93 -3.49 -10.15
N GLY A 168 9.10 -3.94 -11.40
CA GLY A 168 8.02 -4.00 -12.39
C GLY A 168 6.92 -5.01 -12.04
N ALA A 169 7.23 -6.08 -11.30
CA ALA A 169 6.19 -6.97 -10.78
C ALA A 169 5.36 -6.27 -9.70
N ALA A 170 5.99 -5.55 -8.76
CA ALA A 170 5.29 -4.75 -7.76
C ALA A 170 4.42 -3.65 -8.40
N VAL A 171 4.93 -2.94 -9.41
CA VAL A 171 4.15 -1.92 -10.13
C VAL A 171 2.93 -2.53 -10.82
N ARG A 172 3.11 -3.63 -11.57
CA ARG A 172 1.99 -4.32 -12.22
C ARG A 172 0.96 -4.82 -11.21
N ALA A 173 1.43 -5.32 -10.08
CA ALA A 173 0.61 -5.76 -8.96
C ALA A 173 -0.25 -4.62 -8.38
N VAL A 174 0.34 -3.44 -8.11
CA VAL A 174 -0.42 -2.26 -7.65
C VAL A 174 -1.45 -1.82 -8.68
N LEU A 175 -1.06 -1.74 -9.95
CA LEU A 175 -1.94 -1.36 -11.06
C LEU A 175 -3.10 -2.35 -11.21
N GLU A 176 -2.86 -3.64 -11.02
CA GLU A 176 -3.89 -4.67 -11.06
C GLU A 176 -4.89 -4.56 -9.90
N VAL A 177 -4.41 -4.37 -8.67
CA VAL A 177 -5.28 -4.13 -7.52
C VAL A 177 -6.12 -2.88 -7.74
N ALA A 178 -5.49 -1.75 -8.08
CA ALA A 178 -6.19 -0.49 -8.31
C ALA A 178 -7.28 -0.65 -9.39
N ARG A 179 -6.96 -1.35 -10.49
CA ARG A 179 -7.92 -1.69 -11.55
C ARG A 179 -9.06 -2.57 -11.05
N SER A 180 -8.79 -3.59 -10.25
CA SER A 180 -9.82 -4.50 -9.72
C SER A 180 -10.82 -3.80 -8.79
N VAL A 181 -10.37 -2.77 -8.06
CA VAL A 181 -11.19 -1.96 -7.15
C VAL A 181 -11.81 -0.75 -7.87
N GLY A 182 -11.40 -0.47 -9.11
CA GLY A 182 -11.88 0.67 -9.91
C GLY A 182 -11.29 2.01 -9.51
N VAL A 183 -10.12 2.02 -8.87
CA VAL A 183 -9.40 3.22 -8.43
C VAL A 183 -8.43 3.68 -9.53
N PRO A 184 -8.45 4.96 -9.94
CA PRO A 184 -7.51 5.46 -10.93
C PRO A 184 -6.11 5.62 -10.33
N VAL A 185 -5.09 5.33 -11.13
CA VAL A 185 -3.68 5.48 -10.73
C VAL A 185 -3.08 6.76 -11.30
N ALA A 186 -2.40 7.52 -10.45
CA ALA A 186 -1.55 8.64 -10.80
C ALA A 186 -0.08 8.20 -10.76
N VAL A 187 0.72 8.53 -11.77
CA VAL A 187 2.16 8.26 -11.78
C VAL A 187 2.93 9.56 -11.56
N THR A 188 3.89 9.54 -10.65
CA THR A 188 4.63 10.75 -10.26
C THR A 188 6.07 10.72 -10.76
N GLY A 189 6.69 11.90 -10.88
CA GLY A 189 8.08 12.04 -11.28
C GLY A 189 8.40 11.57 -12.71
N VAL A 190 7.45 11.64 -13.65
CA VAL A 190 7.67 11.27 -15.05
C VAL A 190 8.67 12.22 -15.71
N ARG A 191 9.75 11.65 -16.27
CA ARG A 191 10.83 12.40 -16.96
C ARG A 191 10.99 12.05 -18.44
N ASP A 192 10.38 10.96 -18.90
CA ASP A 192 10.65 10.36 -20.22
C ASP A 192 9.33 10.02 -20.95
N PRO A 193 9.18 10.39 -22.25
CA PRO A 193 7.97 10.09 -23.04
C PRO A 193 7.67 8.60 -23.24
N GLY A 194 8.70 7.76 -23.41
CA GLY A 194 8.56 6.32 -23.53
C GLY A 194 8.05 5.68 -22.24
N ARG A 195 8.50 6.17 -21.08
CA ARG A 195 7.97 5.74 -19.77
C ARG A 195 6.52 6.14 -19.60
N LEU A 196 6.16 7.38 -19.93
CA LEU A 196 4.78 7.84 -19.87
C LEU A 196 3.86 6.97 -20.74
N THR A 197 4.33 6.64 -21.95
CA THR A 197 3.62 5.77 -22.90
C THR A 197 3.40 4.37 -22.31
N GLY A 198 4.43 3.76 -21.72
CA GLY A 198 4.33 2.45 -21.07
C GLY A 198 3.37 2.46 -19.87
N LEU A 199 3.48 3.45 -18.99
CA LEU A 199 2.61 3.59 -17.82
C LEU A 199 1.15 3.83 -18.22
N TYR A 200 0.92 4.64 -19.25
CA TYR A 200 -0.41 4.84 -19.83
C TYR A 200 -1.00 3.53 -20.41
N ALA A 201 -0.18 2.76 -21.13
CA ALA A 201 -0.59 1.44 -21.64
C ALA A 201 -0.92 0.45 -20.52
N CYS A 202 -0.27 0.56 -19.36
CA CYS A 202 -0.56 -0.23 -18.17
C CYS A 202 -1.76 0.29 -17.35
N GLY A 203 -2.40 1.39 -17.77
CA GLY A 203 -3.64 1.89 -17.19
C GLY A 203 -3.51 3.11 -16.27
N ALA A 204 -2.35 3.77 -16.22
CA ALA A 204 -2.22 5.06 -15.54
C ALA A 204 -3.21 6.09 -16.12
N VAL A 205 -3.89 6.81 -15.24
CA VAL A 205 -4.93 7.79 -15.58
C VAL A 205 -4.42 9.21 -15.46
N PHE A 206 -3.62 9.48 -14.42
CA PHE A 206 -3.02 10.79 -14.19
C PHE A 206 -1.50 10.70 -14.22
N ALA A 207 -0.83 11.81 -14.54
CA ALA A 207 0.61 11.92 -14.38
C ALA A 207 1.05 13.33 -13.97
N GLN A 208 2.20 13.36 -13.30
CA GLN A 208 2.95 14.56 -12.95
C GLN A 208 4.46 14.26 -13.06
N GLY A 209 5.27 15.31 -13.21
CA GLY A 209 6.72 15.19 -13.26
C GLY A 209 7.40 16.27 -14.09
N PRO A 210 8.75 16.26 -14.13
CA PRO A 210 9.54 17.21 -14.92
C PRO A 210 9.18 17.25 -16.41
N LEU A 211 8.81 16.11 -17.01
CA LEU A 211 8.35 16.07 -18.40
C LEU A 211 7.04 16.86 -18.61
N LEU A 212 6.24 17.00 -17.56
CA LEU A 212 4.87 17.54 -17.59
C LEU A 212 4.78 18.96 -17.03
N GLY A 213 5.92 19.64 -16.89
CA GLY A 213 6.01 21.05 -16.51
C GLY A 213 6.63 21.32 -15.14
N GLY A 214 6.81 20.28 -14.31
CA GLY A 214 7.48 20.35 -13.00
C GLY A 214 6.88 21.35 -12.00
N ALA A 215 7.53 21.51 -10.85
CA ALA A 215 7.09 22.42 -9.78
C ALA A 215 7.26 23.91 -10.17
N ARG A 216 6.23 24.72 -9.89
CA ARG A 216 6.14 26.14 -10.31
C ARG A 216 5.83 27.09 -9.17
N PRO A 217 6.12 28.39 -9.31
CA PRO A 217 5.82 29.36 -8.27
C PRO A 217 4.35 29.75 -8.13
N LEU A 218 3.53 29.47 -9.15
CA LEU A 218 2.09 29.78 -9.19
C LEU A 218 1.29 28.54 -9.64
N PRO A 219 0.05 28.36 -9.15
CA PRO A 219 -0.79 27.21 -9.44
C PRO A 219 -1.53 27.39 -10.78
N GLU A 220 -0.78 27.51 -11.87
CA GLU A 220 -1.32 27.80 -13.21
C GLU A 220 -1.16 26.61 -14.16
N PRO A 221 -2.12 26.37 -15.06
CA PRO A 221 -1.98 25.36 -16.11
C PRO A 221 -0.85 25.76 -17.07
N ASP A 222 0.03 24.81 -17.40
CA ASP A 222 1.09 25.04 -18.38
C ASP A 222 0.52 25.07 -19.82
N PRO A 223 0.71 26.16 -20.59
CA PRO A 223 0.25 26.21 -21.98
C PRO A 223 1.10 25.39 -22.98
N ALA A 224 2.33 24.99 -22.65
CA ALA A 224 3.31 24.58 -23.67
C ALA A 224 3.41 23.07 -24.00
N THR A 225 2.98 22.15 -23.13
CA THR A 225 3.43 20.74 -23.22
C THR A 225 2.39 19.73 -23.75
N MET A 226 1.23 20.17 -24.23
CA MET A 226 0.08 19.26 -24.45
C MET A 226 -0.12 18.69 -25.87
N PRO A 227 0.07 19.41 -26.98
CA PRO A 227 -0.32 18.91 -28.31
C PRO A 227 0.47 17.67 -28.77
N GLU A 228 1.79 17.67 -28.57
CA GLU A 228 2.67 16.56 -28.96
C GLU A 228 2.50 15.35 -28.03
N LEU A 229 2.32 15.59 -26.73
CA LEU A 229 2.08 14.55 -25.73
C LEU A 229 0.74 13.84 -25.96
N VAL A 230 -0.32 14.59 -26.27
CA VAL A 230 -1.63 14.02 -26.66
C VAL A 230 -1.50 13.17 -27.92
N SER A 231 -0.70 13.61 -28.88
CA SER A 231 -0.46 12.86 -30.12
C SER A 231 0.29 11.55 -29.85
N LEU A 232 1.30 11.56 -28.97
CA LEU A 232 2.02 10.37 -28.52
C LEU A 232 1.10 9.37 -27.78
N LEU A 233 0.30 9.84 -26.83
CA LEU A 233 -0.62 8.99 -26.06
C LEU A 233 -1.73 8.38 -26.94
N ARG A 234 -2.22 9.12 -27.95
CA ARG A 234 -3.23 8.61 -28.90
C ARG A 234 -2.65 7.63 -29.91
N ALA A 235 -1.38 7.77 -30.29
CA ALA A 235 -0.68 6.83 -31.16
C ALA A 235 -0.36 5.50 -30.45
N THR A 236 -0.45 5.47 -29.12
CA THR A 236 -0.21 4.28 -28.32
C THR A 236 -1.44 3.37 -28.37
N PRO A 237 -1.33 2.10 -28.84
CA PRO A 237 -2.43 1.16 -28.79
C PRO A 237 -2.79 0.87 -27.33
N VAL A 238 -3.92 1.42 -26.87
CA VAL A 238 -4.50 1.04 -25.57
C VAL A 238 -5.22 -0.28 -25.79
N ALA A 239 -4.77 -1.37 -25.16
CA ALA A 239 -5.50 -2.63 -25.18
C ALA A 239 -6.96 -2.37 -24.70
N PRO A 240 -7.98 -2.95 -25.36
CA PRO A 240 -9.36 -2.61 -25.08
C PRO A 240 -9.71 -2.83 -23.61
N ARG A 241 -10.32 -1.82 -23.00
CA ARG A 241 -10.83 -1.84 -21.63
C ARG A 241 -12.06 -2.75 -21.57
N GLY A 242 -11.87 -4.02 -21.24
CA GLY A 242 -12.97 -4.95 -20.97
C GLY A 242 -12.56 -6.41 -20.98
N GLY A 243 -12.73 -7.10 -19.84
CA GLY A 243 -12.57 -8.55 -19.69
C GLY A 243 -11.14 -9.03 -19.39
N PRO A 244 -10.96 -10.23 -18.79
CA PRO A 244 -9.64 -10.83 -18.64
C PRO A 244 -9.01 -10.91 -20.03
N ALA A 245 -7.76 -10.44 -20.14
CA ALA A 245 -7.04 -10.38 -21.41
C ALA A 245 -7.15 -11.73 -22.15
N PRO A 246 -7.46 -11.76 -23.45
CA PRO A 246 -7.32 -12.99 -24.20
C PRO A 246 -5.85 -13.38 -24.15
N ALA A 247 -5.58 -14.61 -23.72
CA ALA A 247 -4.24 -15.19 -23.73
C ALA A 247 -3.65 -14.95 -25.14
N ALA A 248 -2.50 -14.29 -25.19
CA ALA A 248 -1.77 -14.10 -26.44
C ALA A 248 -1.60 -15.45 -27.15
N PRO A 249 -1.65 -15.52 -28.49
CA PRO A 249 -1.46 -16.77 -29.20
C PRO A 249 -0.11 -17.36 -28.77
N ALA A 250 -0.17 -18.60 -28.26
CA ALA A 250 0.99 -19.30 -27.76
C ALA A 250 2.08 -19.32 -28.85
N PRO A 251 3.34 -19.00 -28.51
CA PRO A 251 4.43 -19.22 -29.46
C PRO A 251 4.43 -20.70 -29.85
N THR A 252 4.39 -20.97 -31.16
CA THR A 252 4.50 -22.31 -31.71
C THR A 252 5.94 -22.81 -31.53
N GLY A 253 6.19 -23.37 -30.36
CA GLY A 253 7.42 -24.05 -29.97
C GLY A 253 7.35 -24.38 -28.48
N PRO A 254 7.85 -25.54 -28.02
CA PRO A 254 7.91 -25.81 -26.59
C PRO A 254 8.74 -24.69 -25.92
N PRO A 255 8.19 -23.92 -24.97
CA PRO A 255 8.95 -22.90 -24.29
C PRO A 255 10.10 -23.59 -23.55
N ALA A 256 11.35 -23.20 -23.87
CA ALA A 256 12.46 -23.51 -22.99
C ALA A 256 12.11 -22.98 -21.59
N PRO A 257 12.30 -23.75 -20.50
CA PRO A 257 11.99 -23.27 -19.17
C PRO A 257 12.89 -22.07 -18.88
N ARG A 258 12.33 -20.86 -18.99
CA ARG A 258 12.99 -19.66 -18.49
C ARG A 258 13.06 -19.84 -16.98
N ALA A 259 14.26 -20.07 -16.46
CA ALA A 259 14.52 -20.03 -15.04
C ALA A 259 13.95 -18.71 -14.51
N PRO A 260 13.10 -18.75 -13.48
CA PRO A 260 12.48 -17.53 -13.07
C PRO A 260 13.53 -16.59 -12.45
N ALA A 261 13.51 -15.33 -12.89
CA ALA A 261 14.45 -14.31 -12.45
C ALA A 261 14.03 -13.74 -11.09
N GLY A 262 14.91 -13.84 -10.09
CA GLY A 262 14.76 -13.23 -8.76
C GLY A 262 15.08 -14.18 -7.59
N PRO A 263 15.31 -13.65 -6.38
CA PRO A 263 15.54 -14.47 -5.19
C PRO A 263 14.30 -15.32 -4.85
N PRO A 264 14.49 -16.56 -4.36
CA PRO A 264 13.38 -17.42 -3.96
C PRO A 264 12.80 -17.01 -2.60
N VAL A 265 11.49 -17.23 -2.41
CA VAL A 265 10.77 -16.86 -1.18
C VAL A 265 11.26 -17.56 0.08
N ARG A 266 11.95 -18.70 -0.03
CA ARG A 266 12.63 -19.34 1.13
C ARG A 266 13.55 -18.39 1.89
N GLY A 267 14.18 -17.42 1.20
CA GLY A 267 15.06 -16.44 1.82
C GLY A 267 14.32 -15.41 2.69
N LEU A 268 13.00 -15.30 2.51
CA LEU A 268 12.13 -14.35 3.21
C LEU A 268 11.25 -15.02 4.28
N SER A 269 11.24 -16.35 4.34
CA SER A 269 10.39 -17.15 5.22
C SER A 269 10.75 -16.97 6.69
N THR A 270 9.77 -16.72 7.55
CA THR A 270 9.88 -16.81 9.01
C THR A 270 9.32 -18.14 9.51
N PRO A 271 9.70 -18.60 10.71
CA PRO A 271 8.99 -19.67 11.40
C PRO A 271 7.50 -19.32 11.52
N ALA A 272 6.64 -20.29 11.25
CA ALA A 272 5.19 -20.13 11.40
C ALA A 272 4.75 -20.53 12.81
N VAL A 273 3.77 -19.83 13.38
CA VAL A 273 2.96 -20.40 14.46
C VAL A 273 2.18 -21.56 13.87
N THR A 274 2.31 -22.75 14.46
CA THR A 274 1.65 -23.96 13.97
C THR A 274 0.90 -24.65 15.09
N VAL A 275 -0.28 -25.19 14.76
CA VAL A 275 -1.06 -26.05 15.65
C VAL A 275 -1.68 -27.19 14.83
N GLY A 276 -2.04 -28.29 15.48
CA GLY A 276 -2.81 -29.35 14.82
C GLY A 276 -4.23 -28.88 14.47
N ALA A 277 -4.82 -29.36 13.37
CA ALA A 277 -6.13 -28.87 12.93
C ALA A 277 -7.31 -29.15 13.89
N ASP A 278 -7.13 -30.07 14.83
CA ASP A 278 -8.17 -30.48 15.78
C ASP A 278 -8.04 -29.80 17.16
N VAL A 279 -7.07 -28.90 17.34
CA VAL A 279 -6.97 -28.12 18.58
C VAL A 279 -8.16 -27.19 18.78
N THR A 280 -8.44 -26.84 20.02
CA THR A 280 -9.54 -25.94 20.37
C THR A 280 -9.19 -24.47 20.08
N GLY A 281 -10.22 -23.63 19.97
CA GLY A 281 -10.07 -22.18 19.87
C GLY A 281 -9.20 -21.59 20.97
N GLU A 282 -9.32 -22.09 22.20
CA GLU A 282 -8.55 -21.58 23.31
C GLU A 282 -7.05 -21.84 23.16
N THR A 283 -6.65 -23.04 22.74
CA THR A 283 -5.25 -23.36 22.48
C THR A 283 -4.67 -22.50 21.34
N ALA A 284 -5.43 -22.26 20.27
CA ALA A 284 -4.99 -21.36 19.20
C ALA A 284 -4.86 -19.91 19.66
N ARG A 285 -5.76 -19.44 20.54
CA ARG A 285 -5.71 -18.11 21.14
C ARG A 285 -4.48 -17.95 22.03
N GLU A 286 -4.13 -18.98 22.80
CA GLU A 286 -2.92 -19.01 23.61
C GLU A 286 -1.65 -18.97 22.75
N ALA A 287 -1.59 -19.74 21.67
CA ALA A 287 -0.46 -19.71 20.74
C ALA A 287 -0.25 -18.31 20.12
N LEU A 288 -1.32 -17.60 19.75
CA LEU A 288 -1.26 -16.21 19.27
C LEU A 288 -0.87 -15.19 20.36
N ARG A 289 -1.17 -15.49 21.63
CA ARG A 289 -0.73 -14.67 22.76
C ARG A 289 0.77 -14.83 23.00
N GLU A 290 1.28 -16.05 22.86
CA GLU A 290 2.70 -16.36 22.99
C GLU A 290 3.54 -15.81 21.82
N GLN A 291 2.94 -15.61 20.65
CA GLN A 291 3.59 -14.98 19.49
C GLN A 291 2.79 -13.76 19.01
N PRO A 292 2.91 -12.60 19.70
CA PRO A 292 2.11 -11.41 19.41
C PRO A 292 2.42 -10.81 18.03
N ASP A 293 3.61 -11.04 17.50
CA ASP A 293 4.06 -10.54 16.20
C ASP A 293 3.59 -11.41 15.01
N SER A 294 2.95 -12.56 15.28
CA SER A 294 2.43 -13.42 14.21
C SER A 294 1.11 -12.87 13.66
N ALA A 295 1.01 -12.78 12.32
CA ALA A 295 -0.22 -12.41 11.63
C ALA A 295 -1.29 -13.53 11.65
N GLY A 296 -0.89 -14.78 11.95
CA GLY A 296 -1.84 -15.90 11.99
C GLY A 296 -1.25 -17.21 12.50
N ILE A 297 -2.00 -18.30 12.31
CA ILE A 297 -1.59 -19.67 12.64
C ILE A 297 -1.80 -20.58 11.43
N VAL A 298 -0.81 -21.41 11.12
CA VAL A 298 -0.92 -22.46 10.12
C VAL A 298 -1.42 -23.75 10.79
N LEU A 299 -2.51 -24.30 10.29
CA LEU A 299 -3.03 -25.60 10.74
C LEU A 299 -2.33 -26.72 9.99
N LEU A 300 -1.73 -27.65 10.71
CA LEU A 300 -1.00 -28.78 10.14
C LEU A 300 -1.73 -30.11 10.35
N ASP A 301 -1.57 -31.01 9.38
CA ASP A 301 -1.92 -32.42 9.53
C ASP A 301 -0.80 -33.24 10.21
N GLY A 302 -1.03 -34.54 10.40
CA GLY A 302 -0.05 -35.46 10.99
C GLY A 302 1.23 -35.66 10.15
N MET A 303 1.25 -35.23 8.89
CA MET A 303 2.41 -35.24 8.00
C MET A 303 3.07 -33.84 7.88
N HIS A 304 2.69 -32.89 8.76
CA HIS A 304 3.17 -31.50 8.76
C HIS A 304 2.84 -30.73 7.47
N ARG A 305 1.75 -31.10 6.79
CA ARG A 305 1.24 -30.37 5.62
C ARG A 305 0.23 -29.32 6.05
N PRO A 306 0.25 -28.12 5.46
CA PRO A 306 -0.70 -27.09 5.79
C PRO A 306 -2.09 -27.44 5.23
N ILE A 307 -3.08 -27.48 6.12
CA ILE A 307 -4.47 -27.79 5.78
C ILE A 307 -5.43 -26.64 6.13
N GLY A 308 -4.95 -25.60 6.80
CA GLY A 308 -5.73 -24.40 7.11
C GLY A 308 -4.83 -23.22 7.51
N TYR A 309 -5.38 -22.01 7.46
CA TYR A 309 -4.75 -20.80 7.97
C TYR A 309 -5.78 -19.99 8.78
N LEU A 310 -5.39 -19.57 9.99
CA LEU A 310 -6.17 -18.69 10.85
C LEU A 310 -5.54 -17.30 10.82
N ASP A 311 -6.19 -16.35 10.18
CA ASP A 311 -5.82 -14.93 10.32
C ASP A 311 -6.12 -14.44 11.74
N ARG A 312 -5.15 -13.77 12.36
CA ARG A 312 -5.23 -13.29 13.75
C ARG A 312 -6.45 -12.40 13.98
N SER A 313 -6.65 -11.41 13.11
CA SER A 313 -7.69 -10.40 13.29
C SER A 313 -9.07 -11.03 13.19
N ARG A 314 -9.30 -11.82 12.12
CA ARG A 314 -10.58 -12.50 11.88
C ARG A 314 -10.89 -13.53 12.97
N PHE A 315 -9.90 -14.29 13.41
CA PHE A 315 -10.06 -15.26 14.49
C PHE A 315 -10.40 -14.59 15.83
N LEU A 316 -9.67 -13.55 16.23
CA LEU A 316 -9.92 -12.84 17.50
C LEU A 316 -11.26 -12.08 17.47
N LEU A 317 -11.65 -11.53 16.32
CA LEU A 317 -12.99 -10.93 16.14
C LEU A 317 -14.10 -11.97 16.29
N ALA A 318 -13.92 -13.18 15.74
CA ALA A 318 -14.88 -14.26 15.89
C ALA A 318 -15.05 -14.70 17.36
N LEU A 319 -13.98 -14.68 18.16
CA LEU A 319 -14.01 -14.99 19.59
C LEU A 319 -14.61 -13.86 20.47
N THR A 320 -14.41 -12.60 20.09
CA THR A 320 -14.83 -11.45 20.90
C THR A 320 -16.25 -10.95 20.61
N GLY A 321 -16.93 -11.51 19.60
CA GLY A 321 -18.34 -11.23 19.33
C GLY A 321 -19.27 -11.58 20.51
N LYS A 322 -20.52 -11.08 20.48
CA LYS A 322 -21.53 -11.15 21.56
C LYS A 322 -21.72 -12.55 22.19
N PHE A 323 -21.43 -13.62 21.46
CA PHE A 323 -21.40 -15.01 21.95
C PHE A 323 -20.19 -15.81 21.43
N GLY A 324 -19.17 -15.13 20.90
CA GLY A 324 -18.06 -15.72 20.16
C GLY A 324 -17.26 -16.72 20.96
N HIS A 325 -16.87 -16.33 22.18
CA HIS A 325 -16.07 -17.18 23.06
C HIS A 325 -16.80 -18.49 23.41
N ALA A 326 -18.04 -18.40 23.87
CA ALA A 326 -18.85 -19.58 24.21
C ALA A 326 -19.12 -20.48 22.99
N LEU A 327 -19.13 -19.91 21.78
CA LEU A 327 -19.39 -20.67 20.55
C LEU A 327 -18.15 -21.37 20.01
N TRP A 328 -16.95 -20.81 20.23
CA TRP A 328 -15.74 -21.20 19.49
C TRP A 328 -14.55 -21.63 20.37
N ALA A 329 -14.49 -21.26 21.66
CA ALA A 329 -13.33 -21.55 22.50
C ALA A 329 -13.05 -23.06 22.61
N ASP A 330 -14.09 -23.88 22.79
CA ASP A 330 -13.96 -25.34 22.94
C ASP A 330 -14.11 -26.11 21.62
N LYS A 331 -14.35 -25.40 20.49
CA LYS A 331 -14.54 -26.05 19.18
C LYS A 331 -13.22 -26.20 18.43
N PRO A 332 -13.12 -27.22 17.55
CA PRO A 332 -11.97 -27.35 16.65
C PRO A 332 -11.79 -26.12 15.77
N VAL A 333 -10.58 -25.57 15.75
CA VAL A 333 -10.27 -24.32 15.03
C VAL A 333 -10.31 -24.44 13.52
N ARG A 334 -10.24 -25.66 12.97
CA ARG A 334 -10.45 -25.92 11.54
C ARG A 334 -11.75 -25.33 10.98
N SER A 335 -12.76 -25.13 11.83
CA SER A 335 -14.05 -24.55 11.44
C SER A 335 -14.01 -23.04 11.20
N LEU A 336 -12.98 -22.36 11.70
CA LEU A 336 -12.74 -20.92 11.55
C LEU A 336 -11.56 -20.62 10.60
N ALA A 337 -10.85 -21.65 10.17
CA ALA A 337 -9.69 -21.51 9.31
C ALA A 337 -10.09 -21.43 7.84
N ASP A 338 -9.35 -20.63 7.10
CA ASP A 338 -9.45 -20.59 5.64
C ASP A 338 -8.51 -21.61 5.00
N PRO A 339 -8.73 -21.96 3.72
CA PRO A 339 -7.77 -22.72 2.94
C PRO A 339 -6.40 -22.02 2.93
N PRO A 340 -5.29 -22.72 3.22
CA PRO A 340 -3.97 -22.09 3.28
C PRO A 340 -3.53 -21.63 1.89
N ARG A 341 -2.91 -20.46 1.81
CA ARG A 341 -2.32 -19.96 0.56
C ARG A 341 -0.88 -20.42 0.48
N THR A 342 -0.63 -21.52 -0.22
CA THR A 342 0.68 -22.16 -0.26
C THR A 342 1.55 -21.66 -1.41
N VAL A 343 2.86 -21.55 -1.17
CA VAL A 343 3.86 -21.20 -2.19
C VAL A 343 5.08 -22.13 -2.08
N ASP A 344 5.57 -22.69 -3.19
CA ASP A 344 6.79 -23.52 -3.19
C ASP A 344 7.98 -22.67 -2.73
N GLU A 345 8.84 -23.22 -1.87
CA GLU A 345 9.98 -22.50 -1.27
C GLU A 345 10.98 -21.92 -2.30
N ARG A 346 11.00 -22.47 -3.53
CA ARG A 346 11.83 -22.02 -4.65
C ARG A 346 11.11 -20.99 -5.53
N THR A 347 9.84 -20.68 -5.24
CA THR A 347 9.07 -19.70 -5.99
C THR A 347 9.78 -18.35 -5.92
N PRO A 348 9.97 -17.67 -7.06
CA PRO A 348 10.56 -16.34 -7.10
C PRO A 348 9.64 -15.31 -6.47
N LEU A 349 10.25 -14.26 -5.90
CA LEU A 349 9.53 -13.12 -5.31
C LEU A 349 8.42 -12.56 -6.22
N SER A 350 8.72 -12.31 -7.49
CA SER A 350 7.77 -11.75 -8.46
C SER A 350 6.53 -12.62 -8.63
N ARG A 351 6.73 -13.94 -8.76
CA ARG A 351 5.63 -14.89 -8.88
C ARG A 351 4.85 -15.04 -7.58
N ALA A 352 5.52 -14.95 -6.43
CA ALA A 352 4.86 -15.00 -5.13
C ALA A 352 3.95 -13.78 -4.90
N LEU A 353 4.33 -12.58 -5.36
CA LEU A 353 3.48 -11.38 -5.34
C LEU A 353 2.25 -11.54 -6.23
N GLU A 354 2.42 -12.07 -7.44
CA GLU A 354 1.27 -12.36 -8.32
C GLU A 354 0.32 -13.36 -7.66
N LEU A 355 0.87 -14.41 -7.04
CA LEU A 355 0.08 -15.38 -6.28
C LEU A 355 -0.64 -14.71 -5.11
N SER A 356 0.02 -13.81 -4.36
CA SER A 356 -0.60 -13.10 -3.24
C SER A 356 -1.78 -12.24 -3.68
N LEU A 357 -1.78 -11.73 -4.90
CA LEU A 357 -2.90 -10.92 -5.44
C LEU A 357 -4.01 -11.73 -6.12
N SER A 358 -3.80 -13.02 -6.35
CA SER A 358 -4.79 -13.87 -7.00
C SER A 358 -5.84 -14.42 -6.02
N GLY A 359 -7.11 -14.46 -6.44
CA GLY A 359 -8.22 -15.03 -5.65
C GLY A 359 -9.09 -13.97 -4.98
N ASP A 360 -9.56 -14.25 -3.77
CA ASP A 360 -10.42 -13.34 -2.99
C ASP A 360 -9.61 -12.11 -2.53
N PRO A 361 -9.98 -10.88 -2.94
CA PRO A 361 -9.30 -9.65 -2.52
C PRO A 361 -9.25 -9.46 -1.00
N ALA A 362 -10.25 -9.97 -0.26
CA ALA A 362 -10.27 -9.90 1.21
C ALA A 362 -9.17 -10.74 1.87
N ARG A 363 -8.58 -11.69 1.11
CA ARG A 363 -7.53 -12.63 1.54
C ARG A 363 -6.21 -12.41 0.81
N GLY A 364 -6.09 -11.31 0.06
CA GLY A 364 -4.87 -10.94 -0.66
C GLY A 364 -3.63 -10.78 0.24
N TYR A 365 -3.84 -10.70 1.55
CA TYR A 365 -2.84 -10.43 2.58
C TYR A 365 -2.55 -11.53 3.55
N ASP A 366 -3.34 -12.60 3.51
CA ASP A 366 -3.00 -13.79 4.26
C ASP A 366 -1.56 -14.17 3.90
N ASP A 367 -0.76 -14.44 4.92
CA ASP A 367 0.63 -14.85 4.72
C ASP A 367 0.68 -16.04 3.76
N LEU A 368 1.70 -16.07 2.90
CA LEU A 368 1.93 -17.24 2.07
C LEU A 368 2.61 -18.31 2.91
N VAL A 369 1.98 -19.47 3.03
CA VAL A 369 2.55 -20.64 3.68
C VAL A 369 3.59 -21.24 2.75
N VAL A 370 4.85 -21.20 3.16
CA VAL A 370 5.96 -21.73 2.37
C VAL A 370 5.99 -23.24 2.53
N VAL A 371 5.93 -23.95 1.40
CA VAL A 371 5.96 -25.41 1.37
C VAL A 371 7.20 -25.94 0.65
N ALA A 372 7.75 -27.04 1.17
CA ALA A 372 8.77 -27.80 0.48
C ALA A 372 8.16 -28.64 -0.66
N PRO A 373 8.97 -29.19 -1.57
CA PRO A 373 8.47 -30.01 -2.68
C PRO A 373 7.66 -31.25 -2.26
N ASP A 374 7.82 -31.72 -1.03
CA ASP A 374 7.06 -32.84 -0.44
C ASP A 374 5.73 -32.43 0.21
N GLY A 375 5.41 -31.13 0.16
CA GLY A 375 4.20 -30.51 0.71
C GLY A 375 4.30 -30.11 2.19
N THR A 376 5.45 -30.33 2.85
CA THR A 376 5.63 -29.96 4.26
C THR A 376 5.72 -28.46 4.46
N CYS A 377 5.14 -27.95 5.54
CA CYS A 377 5.22 -26.54 5.92
C CYS A 377 6.64 -26.19 6.39
N ARG A 378 7.23 -25.16 5.78
CA ARG A 378 8.57 -24.64 6.09
C ARG A 378 8.53 -23.34 6.89
N GLY A 379 7.41 -22.64 6.83
CA GLY A 379 7.21 -21.36 7.46
C GLY A 379 6.16 -20.53 6.73
N VAL A 380 6.19 -19.23 6.99
CA VAL A 380 5.32 -18.26 6.33
C VAL A 380 6.13 -17.09 5.80
N VAL A 381 5.65 -16.46 4.74
CA VAL A 381 6.15 -15.16 4.30
C VAL A 381 4.99 -14.18 4.35
N ALA A 382 5.17 -13.11 5.14
CA ALA A 382 4.21 -12.03 5.19
C ALA A 382 4.12 -11.33 3.83
N VAL A 383 2.90 -11.13 3.34
CA VAL A 383 2.66 -10.43 2.07
C VAL A 383 3.28 -9.03 2.11
N ALA A 384 3.22 -8.35 3.26
CA ALA A 384 3.90 -7.08 3.47
C ALA A 384 5.44 -7.15 3.29
N GLU A 385 6.08 -8.28 3.65
CA GLU A 385 7.52 -8.49 3.40
C GLU A 385 7.78 -8.74 1.91
N LEU A 386 6.91 -9.50 1.21
CA LEU A 386 7.03 -9.66 -0.25
C LEU A 386 7.01 -8.29 -0.94
N TRP A 387 6.03 -7.45 -0.57
CA TRP A 387 5.92 -6.09 -1.09
C TRP A 387 7.17 -5.27 -0.79
N ARG A 388 7.64 -5.29 0.46
CA ARG A 388 8.84 -4.57 0.88
C ARG A 388 10.08 -4.98 0.09
N GLN A 389 10.32 -6.27 -0.09
CA GLN A 389 11.48 -6.76 -0.86
C GLN A 389 11.39 -6.46 -2.35
N ALA A 390 10.17 -6.42 -2.89
CA ALA A 390 9.94 -6.10 -4.29
C ALA A 390 10.18 -4.61 -4.59
N ILE A 391 9.90 -3.77 -3.60
CA ILE A 391 9.95 -2.32 -3.70
C ILE A 391 11.32 -1.75 -3.25
N LEU A 392 11.93 -2.36 -2.22
CA LEU A 392 13.22 -1.97 -1.63
C LEU A 392 14.19 -3.17 -1.62
N PRO A 393 14.73 -3.57 -2.78
CA PRO A 393 15.63 -4.73 -2.85
C PRO A 393 16.88 -4.51 -2.00
N GLY A 394 17.13 -5.42 -1.04
CA GLY A 394 18.32 -5.38 -0.16
C GLY A 394 18.13 -4.70 1.19
N SER A 395 16.90 -4.28 1.54
CA SER A 395 16.64 -3.73 2.88
C SER A 395 16.78 -4.83 3.96
N PRO A 396 17.52 -4.59 5.06
CA PRO A 396 17.70 -5.58 6.11
C PRO A 396 16.36 -5.93 6.74
N ARG A 397 16.19 -7.23 7.03
CA ARG A 397 15.01 -7.77 7.69
C ARG A 397 14.81 -7.04 9.02
N ARG A 398 13.59 -6.59 9.30
CA ARG A 398 13.25 -6.02 10.61
C ARG A 398 13.51 -7.13 11.66
N PRO A 399 14.38 -6.93 12.66
CA PRO A 399 14.59 -7.93 13.69
C PRO A 399 13.26 -8.19 14.39
N ALA A 400 12.93 -9.45 14.63
CA ALA A 400 11.88 -9.79 15.58
C ALA A 400 12.23 -9.10 16.90
N ALA A 401 11.25 -8.48 17.56
CA ALA A 401 11.50 -7.80 18.82
C ALA A 401 12.14 -8.81 19.79
N ASP A 402 13.42 -8.59 20.13
CA ASP A 402 14.13 -9.45 21.08
C ASP A 402 13.35 -9.46 22.39
N ARG A 403 12.81 -10.63 22.75
CA ARG A 403 12.34 -10.83 24.12
C ARG A 403 13.56 -10.97 25.02
N PRO A 404 13.58 -10.31 26.19
CA PRO A 404 14.51 -10.71 27.24
C PRO A 404 14.20 -12.17 27.59
N ALA A 405 15.25 -13.01 27.60
CA ALA A 405 15.15 -14.41 27.99
C ALA A 405 14.45 -14.52 29.35
N THR A 406 13.25 -15.11 29.37
CA THR A 406 12.57 -15.44 30.61
C THR A 406 13.35 -16.56 31.30
N ALA A 407 13.57 -16.42 32.60
CA ALA A 407 14.35 -17.30 33.48
C ALA A 407 13.78 -18.72 33.69
N ALA A 408 13.11 -19.28 32.68
CA ALA A 408 12.56 -20.65 32.70
C ALA A 408 13.44 -21.67 31.95
N ASP A 409 14.45 -21.22 31.17
CA ASP A 409 15.29 -22.11 30.36
C ASP A 409 16.57 -22.61 31.08
N SER A 410 16.80 -22.20 32.33
CA SER A 410 17.96 -22.64 33.11
C SER A 410 17.73 -23.90 33.96
N ALA A 411 16.52 -24.48 33.96
CA ALA A 411 16.21 -25.68 34.75
C ALA A 411 16.33 -27.00 33.96
N ALA A 412 16.50 -26.97 32.64
CA ALA A 412 16.60 -28.19 31.81
C ALA A 412 18.05 -28.60 31.45
N ARG A 413 19.07 -27.97 32.04
CA ARG A 413 20.49 -28.34 31.87
C ARG A 413 21.20 -28.74 33.18
N ALA A 414 20.46 -28.94 34.26
CA ALA A 414 20.96 -29.51 35.50
C ALA A 414 19.93 -30.52 36.03
N GLY A 415 19.89 -31.69 35.39
CA GLY A 415 19.08 -32.85 35.78
C GLY A 415 19.65 -34.10 35.15
#